data_AF-A0A1A8KT43-F1
#
_entry.id   AF-A0A1A8KT43-F1
#
_cell.length_a   1.000
_cell.length_b   1.000
_cell.length_c   1.000
_cell.angle_alpha   90.00
_cell.angle_beta   90.00
_cell.angle_gamma   90.00
#
_symmetry.space_group_name_H-M   'P 1'
#
loop_
_entity.id
_entity.type
_entity.pdbx_description
1 polymer ?
#
loop_
_entity_poly.entity_id
_entity_poly.type
_entity_poly.pdbx_seq_one_letter_code
_entity_poly.pdbx_strand_id
1 'polypeptide(L)'
;MNEPSVFSGPEQTMPKDAVHHGGWEHRDLHNLYGFYQHMATVDGLLTRSGGSERPFVLSRSFFAGSQRFGAIWTGDNVASWDHLKISIPMVLSLSLAGIMFCGADVGGFVQDPEPELLVRWYQAAALLPFFRGHSDKKTKRREPWLFGEEVTAAIRAAVQQRYHLLPYWYTLFHYAHNSGLPP
;
A
#
# COMPACT_ATOMS: atom_id res chain seq x y z
N MET A 1 8.38 4.82 5.66
CA MET A 1 8.88 5.83 6.64
C MET A 1 9.35 7.09 5.93
N ASN A 2 8.75 7.44 4.78
CA ASN A 2 9.23 8.48 3.89
C ASN A 2 8.42 9.78 4.02
N GLU A 3 7.79 10.01 5.17
CA GLU A 3 7.05 11.24 5.46
C GLU A 3 7.94 12.50 5.50
N PRO A 4 9.16 12.53 6.06
CA PRO A 4 9.97 11.50 6.74
C PRO A 4 9.56 11.26 8.19
N SER A 5 9.61 10.01 8.63
CA SER A 5 9.40 9.69 10.04
C SER A 5 10.68 9.90 10.85
N VAL A 6 10.63 10.76 11.86
CA VAL A 6 11.72 11.11 12.78
C VAL A 6 11.22 10.96 14.20
N PHE A 7 11.58 9.87 14.89
CA PHE A 7 10.94 9.49 16.17
C PHE A 7 11.04 10.55 17.28
N SER A 8 12.13 11.32 17.32
CA SER A 8 12.33 12.42 18.28
C SER A 8 11.94 13.78 17.73
N GLY A 9 11.41 13.86 16.51
CA GLY A 9 11.04 15.10 15.85
C GLY A 9 9.63 15.60 16.24
N PRO A 10 9.32 16.88 15.98
CA PRO A 10 7.97 17.40 16.17
C PRO A 10 6.99 16.60 15.32
N GLU A 11 5.87 16.17 15.91
CA GLU A 11 4.85 15.35 15.23
C GLU A 11 5.42 14.07 14.59
N GLN A 12 6.56 13.58 15.13
CA GLN A 12 7.35 12.47 14.57
C GLN A 12 7.84 12.70 13.12
N THR A 13 8.09 13.95 12.74
CA THR A 13 8.68 14.32 11.46
C THR A 13 9.79 15.37 11.60
N MET A 14 10.34 15.83 10.47
CA MET A 14 11.43 16.82 10.44
C MET A 14 10.95 18.20 10.93
N PRO A 15 11.81 18.98 11.61
CA PRO A 15 11.56 20.38 11.94
C PRO A 15 11.21 21.23 10.72
N LYS A 16 10.28 22.17 10.88
CA LYS A 16 9.77 23.01 9.76
C LYS A 16 10.81 23.93 9.14
N ASP A 17 11.81 24.33 9.92
CA ASP A 17 12.92 25.22 9.58
C ASP A 17 14.17 24.49 9.06
N ALA A 18 14.12 23.16 8.93
CA ALA A 18 15.18 22.41 8.27
C ALA A 18 15.29 22.84 6.80
N VAL A 19 16.51 23.10 6.32
CA VAL A 19 16.75 23.65 4.98
C VAL A 19 17.05 22.52 3.98
N HIS A 20 16.32 22.51 2.86
CA HIS A 20 16.47 21.60 1.73
C HIS A 20 17.33 22.22 0.62
N HIS A 21 17.58 21.42 -0.43
CA HIS A 21 18.25 21.92 -1.64
C HIS A 21 17.54 23.17 -2.20
N GLY A 22 18.32 24.16 -2.63
CA GLY A 22 17.81 25.44 -3.13
C GLY A 22 17.42 26.45 -2.05
N GLY A 23 17.64 26.15 -0.76
CA GLY A 23 17.37 27.08 0.34
C GLY A 23 15.91 27.08 0.82
N TRP A 24 15.08 26.15 0.34
CA TRP A 24 13.70 25.98 0.78
C TRP A 24 13.63 25.40 2.19
N GLU A 25 12.68 25.87 3.00
CA GLU A 25 12.43 25.26 4.30
C GLU A 25 11.59 23.99 4.16
N HIS A 26 11.68 23.09 5.14
CA HIS A 26 10.93 21.85 5.12
C HIS A 26 9.42 22.08 5.08
N ARG A 27 8.92 23.17 5.70
CA ARG A 27 7.50 23.54 5.63
C ARG A 27 6.97 23.70 4.21
N ASP A 28 7.82 24.06 3.25
CA ASP A 28 7.44 24.30 1.86
C ASP A 28 7.36 23.00 1.06
N LEU A 29 8.16 22.00 1.46
CA LEU A 29 8.38 20.77 0.68
C LEU A 29 7.94 19.48 1.40
N HIS A 30 7.44 19.58 2.63
CA HIS A 30 7.15 18.43 3.51
C HIS A 30 6.39 17.30 2.78
N ASN A 31 5.25 17.62 2.17
CA ASN A 31 4.42 16.63 1.48
C ASN A 31 5.04 16.08 0.18
N LEU A 32 6.04 16.75 -0.40
CA LEU A 32 6.76 16.29 -1.59
C LEU A 32 7.94 15.37 -1.27
N TYR A 33 8.39 15.33 -0.02
CA TYR A 33 9.55 14.54 0.39
C TYR A 33 9.37 13.05 0.03
N GLY A 34 8.25 12.47 0.45
CA GLY A 34 7.93 11.07 0.17
C GLY A 34 7.72 10.78 -1.31
N PHE A 35 7.16 11.73 -2.05
CA PHE A 35 6.99 11.66 -3.50
C PHE A 35 8.35 11.56 -4.22
N TYR A 36 9.34 12.37 -3.84
CA TYR A 36 10.67 12.31 -4.44
C TYR A 36 11.44 11.05 -4.06
N GLN A 37 11.28 10.55 -2.83
CA GLN A 37 11.88 9.27 -2.43
C GLN A 37 11.30 8.10 -3.24
N HIS A 38 9.98 8.10 -3.49
CA HIS A 38 9.31 7.10 -4.32
C HIS A 38 9.81 7.16 -5.78
N MET A 39 9.87 8.37 -6.37
CA MET A 39 10.39 8.62 -7.71
C MET A 39 11.84 8.14 -7.86
N ALA A 40 12.75 8.57 -6.98
CA ALA A 40 14.16 8.22 -7.08
C ALA A 40 14.39 6.71 -6.95
N THR A 41 13.57 6.02 -6.16
CA THR A 41 13.64 4.55 -6.03
C THR A 41 13.23 3.86 -7.33
N VAL A 42 12.15 4.35 -7.97
CA VAL A 42 11.68 3.87 -9.28
C VAL A 42 12.74 4.07 -10.36
N ASP A 43 13.35 5.25 -10.42
CA ASP A 43 14.41 5.58 -11.38
C ASP A 43 15.64 4.69 -11.19
N GLY A 44 15.98 4.36 -9.94
CA GLY A 44 17.04 3.39 -9.63
C GLY A 44 16.74 1.98 -10.16
N LEU A 45 15.49 1.53 -10.04
CA LEU A 45 15.06 0.22 -10.58
C LEU A 45 15.06 0.18 -12.11
N LEU A 46 14.72 1.29 -12.78
CA LEU A 46 14.82 1.42 -14.23
C LEU A 46 16.28 1.43 -14.68
N THR A 47 17.12 2.20 -14.00
CA THR A 47 18.53 2.37 -14.38
C THR A 47 19.31 1.06 -14.25
N ARG A 48 19.10 0.30 -13.16
CA ARG A 48 19.82 -0.97 -12.96
C ARG A 48 19.50 -2.03 -14.02
N SER A 49 18.35 -1.93 -14.71
CA SER A 49 17.96 -2.85 -15.78
C SER A 49 18.24 -2.28 -17.18
N GLY A 50 18.87 -1.10 -17.29
CA GLY A 50 18.99 -0.41 -18.57
C GLY A 50 17.64 -0.04 -19.20
N GLY A 51 16.59 0.13 -18.38
CA GLY A 51 15.24 0.48 -18.81
C GLY A 51 14.37 -0.68 -19.33
N SER A 52 14.85 -1.93 -19.30
CA SER A 52 14.08 -3.07 -19.82
C SER A 52 12.97 -3.58 -18.89
N GLU A 53 13.06 -3.32 -17.58
CA GLU A 53 12.15 -3.89 -16.58
C GLU A 53 11.22 -2.83 -16.01
N ARG A 54 9.94 -3.18 -15.83
CA ARG A 54 9.00 -2.30 -15.13
C ARG A 54 9.25 -2.33 -13.62
N PRO A 55 9.34 -1.16 -12.98
CA PRO A 55 9.59 -1.06 -11.55
C PRO A 55 8.34 -1.40 -10.74
N PHE A 56 8.56 -2.00 -9.57
CA PHE A 56 7.53 -2.15 -8.54
C PHE A 56 8.10 -1.59 -7.23
N VAL A 57 7.58 -0.45 -6.80
CA VAL A 57 7.94 0.22 -5.54
C VAL A 57 6.66 0.55 -4.80
N LEU A 58 6.58 0.09 -3.55
CA LEU A 58 5.52 0.45 -2.62
C LEU A 58 6.00 1.62 -1.75
N SER A 59 5.20 2.69 -1.67
CA SER A 59 5.48 3.86 -0.83
C SER A 59 4.40 4.08 0.22
N ARG A 60 4.77 4.64 1.37
CA ARG A 60 3.81 4.98 2.43
C ARG A 60 3.30 6.41 2.25
N SER A 61 4.21 7.37 2.12
CA SER A 61 3.88 8.76 1.85
C SER A 61 3.80 9.02 0.35
N PHE A 62 2.94 9.94 -0.06
CA PHE A 62 2.67 10.24 -1.45
C PHE A 62 2.14 11.65 -1.62
N PHE A 63 2.12 12.12 -2.86
CA PHE A 63 1.52 13.38 -3.25
C PHE A 63 0.82 13.24 -4.61
N ALA A 64 0.18 14.31 -5.09
CA ALA A 64 -0.35 14.34 -6.44
C ALA A 64 0.74 13.99 -7.47
N GLY A 65 0.50 12.95 -8.27
CA GLY A 65 1.48 12.43 -9.23
C GLY A 65 2.19 11.14 -8.80
N SER A 66 2.07 10.71 -7.54
CA SER A 66 2.68 9.48 -7.05
C SER A 66 2.20 8.21 -7.77
N GLN A 67 1.04 8.24 -8.43
CA GLN A 67 0.54 7.12 -9.24
C GLN A 67 1.49 6.73 -10.39
N ARG A 68 2.42 7.61 -10.78
CA ARG A 68 3.44 7.30 -11.79
C ARG A 68 4.52 6.34 -11.28
N PHE A 69 4.65 6.16 -9.97
CA PHE A 69 5.79 5.50 -9.34
C PHE A 69 5.45 4.15 -8.69
N GLY A 70 4.18 3.74 -8.72
CA GLY A 70 3.76 2.41 -8.28
C GLY A 70 2.72 2.45 -7.18
N ALA A 71 2.83 1.52 -6.24
CA ALA A 71 1.78 1.23 -5.27
C ALA A 71 1.89 2.10 -4.02
N ILE A 72 0.74 2.30 -3.37
CA ILE A 72 0.60 2.90 -2.02
C ILE A 72 -0.17 1.93 -1.12
N TRP A 73 0.05 1.99 0.19
CA TRP A 73 -0.86 1.36 1.14
C TRP A 73 -1.26 2.31 2.26
N THR A 74 -2.37 2.01 2.94
CA THR A 74 -2.98 2.87 3.96
C THR A 74 -2.21 2.94 5.29
N GLY A 75 -0.98 2.43 5.35
CA GLY A 75 -0.15 2.44 6.56
C GLY A 75 -0.58 1.42 7.61
N ASP A 76 -0.22 1.72 8.85
CA ASP A 76 -0.23 0.81 10.00
C ASP A 76 -1.67 0.69 10.57
N ASN A 77 -2.49 -0.17 9.97
CA ASN A 77 -3.87 -0.43 10.41
C ASN A 77 -3.96 -1.47 11.55
N VAL A 78 -5.14 -1.63 12.14
CA VAL A 78 -5.41 -2.53 13.27
C VAL A 78 -6.12 -3.80 12.79
N ALA A 79 -5.84 -4.94 13.41
CA ALA A 79 -6.54 -6.21 13.21
C ALA A 79 -7.97 -6.18 13.81
N SER A 80 -8.85 -5.33 13.27
CA SER A 80 -10.24 -5.21 13.71
C SER A 80 -11.23 -5.15 12.54
N TRP A 81 -12.50 -5.45 12.82
CA TRP A 81 -13.59 -5.36 11.83
C TRP A 81 -13.80 -3.94 11.31
N ASP A 82 -13.59 -2.92 12.14
CA ASP A 82 -13.74 -1.52 11.70
C ASP A 82 -12.61 -1.11 10.75
N HIS A 83 -11.39 -1.59 10.98
CA HIS A 83 -10.28 -1.36 10.03
C HIS A 83 -10.43 -2.17 8.74
N LEU A 84 -11.06 -3.34 8.79
CA LEU A 84 -11.49 -4.04 7.57
C LEU A 84 -12.50 -3.18 6.80
N LYS A 85 -13.56 -2.69 7.46
CA LYS A 85 -14.60 -1.85 6.84
C LYS A 85 -14.03 -0.56 6.26
N ILE A 86 -13.17 0.14 7.00
CA ILE A 86 -12.62 1.45 6.58
C ILE A 86 -11.62 1.33 5.42
N SER A 87 -11.05 0.15 5.19
CA SER A 87 -10.12 -0.07 4.07
C SER A 87 -10.77 0.26 2.71
N ILE A 88 -12.07 -0.02 2.56
CA ILE A 88 -12.83 0.21 1.33
C ILE A 88 -12.95 1.71 1.02
N PRO A 89 -13.54 2.56 1.88
CA PRO A 89 -13.65 3.99 1.60
C PRO A 89 -12.27 4.67 1.50
N MET A 90 -11.24 4.21 2.23
CA MET A 90 -9.89 4.73 2.06
C MET A 90 -9.33 4.46 0.66
N VAL A 91 -9.39 3.20 0.19
CA VAL A 91 -8.95 2.83 -1.17
C VAL A 91 -9.76 3.57 -2.23
N LEU A 92 -11.08 3.66 -2.08
CA LEU A 92 -11.93 4.40 -3.02
C LEU A 92 -11.56 5.89 -3.08
N SER A 93 -11.29 6.52 -1.93
CA SER A 93 -10.87 7.93 -1.89
C SER A 93 -9.55 8.17 -2.62
N LEU A 94 -8.60 7.23 -2.49
CA LEU A 94 -7.32 7.27 -3.20
C LEU A 94 -7.52 7.09 -4.71
N SER A 95 -8.34 6.12 -5.11
CA SER A 95 -8.67 5.89 -6.52
C SER A 95 -9.34 7.10 -7.17
N LEU A 96 -10.28 7.77 -6.48
CA LEU A 96 -10.89 9.03 -6.94
C LEU A 96 -9.87 10.17 -7.08
N ALA A 97 -8.83 10.17 -6.25
CA ALA A 97 -7.72 11.12 -6.33
C ALA A 97 -6.60 10.70 -7.31
N GLY A 98 -6.81 9.63 -8.10
CA GLY A 98 -5.86 9.13 -9.10
C GLY A 98 -4.78 8.18 -8.58
N ILE A 99 -4.78 7.83 -7.29
CA ILE A 99 -3.90 6.83 -6.69
C ILE A 99 -4.58 5.45 -6.76
N MET A 100 -4.51 4.86 -7.95
CA MET A 100 -5.28 3.66 -8.31
C MET A 100 -4.66 2.35 -7.81
N PHE A 101 -3.34 2.29 -7.64
CA PHE A 101 -2.65 1.10 -7.14
C PHE A 101 -2.51 1.14 -5.62
N CYS A 102 -3.62 1.00 -4.90
CA CYS A 102 -3.63 1.09 -3.44
C CYS A 102 -4.33 -0.09 -2.74
N GLY A 103 -4.04 -0.25 -1.46
CA GLY A 103 -4.56 -1.33 -0.63
C GLY A 103 -4.29 -1.12 0.87
N ALA A 104 -4.71 -2.08 1.68
CA ALA A 104 -4.50 -2.10 3.12
C ALA A 104 -3.90 -3.44 3.55
N ASP A 105 -3.27 -3.48 4.73
CA ASP A 105 -2.65 -4.70 5.22
C ASP A 105 -3.69 -5.74 5.62
N VAL A 106 -3.62 -6.88 4.95
CA VAL A 106 -4.56 -8.00 5.12
C VAL A 106 -4.34 -8.64 6.49
N GLY A 107 -5.40 -8.63 7.29
CA GLY A 107 -5.37 -9.08 8.70
C GLY A 107 -5.06 -7.95 9.69
N GLY A 108 -4.73 -6.74 9.23
CA GLY A 108 -4.41 -5.56 10.05
C GLY A 108 -2.99 -5.60 10.64
N PHE A 109 -2.19 -4.56 10.46
CA PHE A 109 -0.77 -4.49 10.82
C PHE A 109 -0.50 -4.78 12.30
N VAL A 110 -1.18 -4.07 13.22
CA VAL A 110 -1.08 -4.32 14.67
C VAL A 110 -2.19 -5.24 15.17
N GLN A 111 -1.93 -5.91 16.31
CA GLN A 111 -2.82 -6.90 16.96
C GLN A 111 -2.98 -8.21 16.18
N ASP A 112 -3.55 -9.22 16.84
CA ASP A 112 -3.79 -10.55 16.27
C ASP A 112 -5.27 -10.69 15.87
N PRO A 113 -5.60 -10.89 14.58
CA PRO A 113 -6.98 -11.12 14.15
C PRO A 113 -7.42 -12.53 14.56
N GLU A 114 -8.67 -12.65 14.99
CA GLU A 114 -9.34 -13.94 15.09
C GLU A 114 -9.43 -14.60 13.69
N PRO A 115 -9.48 -15.95 13.59
CA PRO A 115 -9.44 -16.64 12.31
C PRO A 115 -10.54 -16.21 11.33
N GLU A 116 -11.75 -15.94 11.83
CA GLU A 116 -12.85 -15.44 11.00
C GLU A 116 -12.52 -14.08 10.38
N LEU A 117 -12.01 -13.15 11.18
CA LEU A 117 -11.63 -11.82 10.70
C LEU A 117 -10.51 -11.93 9.65
N LEU A 118 -9.55 -12.83 9.84
CA LEU A 118 -8.50 -13.08 8.85
C LEU A 118 -9.08 -13.56 7.51
N VAL A 119 -10.00 -14.54 7.53
CA VAL A 119 -10.70 -15.00 6.32
C VAL A 119 -11.40 -13.84 5.61
N ARG A 120 -12.15 -13.01 6.35
CA ARG A 120 -12.86 -11.86 5.75
C ARG A 120 -11.92 -10.81 5.18
N TRP A 121 -10.79 -10.58 5.83
CA TRP A 121 -9.72 -9.73 5.29
C TRP A 121 -9.20 -10.25 3.95
N TYR A 122 -8.91 -11.55 3.83
CA TYR A 122 -8.47 -12.13 2.56
C TYR A 122 -9.53 -12.03 1.46
N GLN A 123 -10.80 -12.28 1.79
CA GLN A 123 -11.91 -12.17 0.84
C GLN A 123 -12.10 -10.74 0.31
N ALA A 124 -12.09 -9.74 1.20
CA ALA A 124 -12.24 -8.35 0.80
C ALA A 124 -11.00 -7.84 0.05
N ALA A 125 -9.81 -8.09 0.58
CA ALA A 125 -8.57 -7.56 0.02
C ALA A 125 -8.14 -8.24 -1.28
N ALA A 126 -8.60 -9.48 -1.55
CA ALA A 126 -8.47 -10.11 -2.86
C ALA A 126 -9.09 -9.28 -3.98
N LEU A 127 -10.02 -8.37 -3.67
CA LEU A 127 -10.65 -7.43 -4.61
C LEU A 127 -10.04 -6.02 -4.59
N LEU A 128 -9.03 -5.74 -3.76
CA LEU A 128 -8.36 -4.43 -3.74
C LEU A 128 -7.19 -4.38 -4.74
N PRO A 129 -6.87 -3.23 -5.35
CA PRO A 129 -5.82 -3.12 -6.36
C PRO A 129 -4.46 -3.65 -5.87
N PHE A 130 -4.04 -3.28 -4.66
CA PHE A 130 -2.85 -3.82 -3.99
C PHE A 130 -3.23 -4.81 -2.88
N PHE A 131 -2.67 -6.02 -2.94
CA PHE A 131 -3.03 -7.15 -2.07
C PHE A 131 -1.80 -7.73 -1.36
N ARG A 132 -1.69 -7.49 -0.04
CA ARG A 132 -0.52 -7.88 0.78
C ARG A 132 -0.92 -8.30 2.20
N GLY A 133 -0.51 -9.49 2.62
CA GLY A 133 -0.45 -9.84 4.04
C GLY A 133 0.80 -9.24 4.69
N HIS A 134 0.63 -8.48 5.77
CA HIS A 134 1.73 -7.85 6.51
C HIS A 134 1.38 -7.74 7.99
N SER A 135 2.36 -7.76 8.90
CA SER A 135 2.14 -7.72 10.35
C SER A 135 3.29 -7.04 11.09
N ASP A 136 2.98 -6.48 12.26
CA ASP A 136 3.99 -5.96 13.18
C ASP A 136 4.87 -7.07 13.77
N LYS A 137 6.07 -6.71 14.19
CA LYS A 137 7.07 -7.63 14.76
C LYS A 137 6.56 -8.38 16.00
N LYS A 138 5.63 -7.81 16.77
CA LYS A 138 5.14 -8.38 18.03
C LYS A 138 3.92 -9.28 17.87
N THR A 139 3.32 -9.36 16.68
CA THR A 139 2.15 -10.21 16.43
C THR A 139 2.54 -11.68 16.33
N LYS A 140 1.57 -12.56 16.53
CA LYS A 140 1.72 -13.98 16.23
C LYS A 140 1.92 -14.20 14.73
N ARG A 141 2.56 -15.31 14.38
CA ARG A 141 2.62 -15.79 13.00
C ARG A 141 1.21 -16.07 12.48
N ARG A 142 0.94 -15.65 11.26
CA ARG A 142 -0.39 -15.72 10.65
C ARG A 142 -0.35 -16.01 9.16
N GLU A 143 0.65 -16.76 8.72
CA GLU A 143 0.61 -17.38 7.41
C GLU A 143 -0.69 -18.21 7.25
N PRO A 144 -1.38 -18.15 6.10
CA PRO A 144 -2.73 -18.70 5.95
C PRO A 144 -2.92 -20.16 6.35
N TRP A 145 -1.86 -20.97 6.25
CA TRP A 145 -1.87 -22.40 6.56
C TRP A 145 -1.75 -22.74 8.06
N LEU A 146 -1.64 -21.74 8.94
CA LEU A 146 -1.47 -21.95 10.38
C LEU A 146 -2.80 -22.10 11.15
N PHE A 147 -3.95 -21.89 10.51
CA PHE A 147 -5.26 -21.76 11.17
C PHE A 147 -6.19 -22.98 10.98
N GLY A 148 -5.63 -24.15 10.65
CA GLY A 148 -6.40 -25.36 10.36
C GLY A 148 -6.99 -25.39 8.96
N GLU A 149 -7.55 -26.54 8.58
CA GLU A 149 -7.93 -26.83 7.19
C GLU A 149 -9.06 -25.94 6.67
N GLU A 150 -10.09 -25.70 7.48
CA GLU A 150 -11.27 -24.91 7.09
C GLU A 150 -10.90 -23.45 6.75
N VAL A 151 -10.17 -22.78 7.65
CA VAL A 151 -9.70 -21.40 7.44
C VAL A 151 -8.74 -21.34 6.25
N THR A 152 -7.82 -22.29 6.15
CA THR A 152 -6.89 -22.37 5.02
C THR A 152 -7.63 -22.53 3.70
N ALA A 153 -8.67 -23.37 3.64
CA ALA A 153 -9.48 -23.58 2.45
C ALA A 153 -10.24 -22.32 2.05
N ALA A 154 -10.83 -21.60 3.01
CA ALA A 154 -11.52 -20.34 2.76
C ALA A 154 -10.58 -19.24 2.22
N ILE A 155 -9.39 -19.09 2.81
CA ILE A 155 -8.37 -18.15 2.32
C ILE A 155 -7.87 -18.56 0.94
N ARG A 156 -7.61 -19.86 0.72
CA ARG A 156 -7.18 -20.41 -0.57
C ARG A 156 -8.18 -20.08 -1.67
N ALA A 157 -9.48 -20.21 -1.41
CA ALA A 157 -10.51 -19.87 -2.39
C ALA A 157 -10.46 -18.39 -2.79
N ALA A 158 -10.31 -17.47 -1.84
CA ALA A 158 -10.18 -16.04 -2.12
C ALA A 158 -8.91 -15.72 -2.96
N VAL A 159 -7.78 -16.33 -2.60
CA VAL A 159 -6.52 -16.17 -3.36
C VAL A 159 -6.67 -16.74 -4.77
N GLN A 160 -7.22 -17.94 -4.92
CA GLN A 160 -7.48 -18.53 -6.23
C GLN A 160 -8.38 -17.62 -7.07
N GLN A 161 -9.45 -17.08 -6.51
CA GLN A 161 -10.32 -16.14 -7.24
C GLN A 161 -9.56 -14.91 -7.73
N ARG A 162 -8.69 -14.30 -6.89
CA ARG A 162 -7.81 -13.21 -7.33
C ARG A 162 -6.91 -13.62 -8.50
N TYR A 163 -6.30 -14.81 -8.43
CA TYR A 163 -5.45 -15.31 -9.51
C TYR A 163 -6.22 -15.56 -10.82
N HIS A 164 -7.45 -16.09 -10.75
CA HIS A 164 -8.31 -16.23 -11.94
C HIS A 164 -8.67 -14.88 -12.56
N LEU A 165 -8.80 -13.83 -11.74
CA LEU A 165 -9.11 -12.47 -12.19
C LEU A 165 -7.87 -11.67 -12.62
N LEU A 166 -6.65 -12.23 -12.62
CA LEU A 166 -5.45 -11.47 -13.02
C LEU A 166 -5.54 -10.86 -14.43
N PRO A 167 -6.07 -11.54 -15.47
CA PRO A 167 -6.27 -10.92 -16.78
C PRO A 167 -7.21 -9.71 -16.74
N TYR A 168 -8.27 -9.79 -15.93
CA TYR A 168 -9.21 -8.70 -15.71
C TYR A 168 -8.54 -7.52 -14.99
N TRP A 169 -7.86 -7.77 -13.88
CA TRP A 169 -7.09 -6.76 -13.15
C TRP A 169 -6.06 -6.07 -14.03
N TYR A 170 -5.29 -6.85 -14.80
CA TYR A 170 -4.27 -6.31 -15.68
C TYR A 170 -4.87 -5.41 -16.78
N THR A 171 -6.05 -5.77 -17.28
CA THR A 171 -6.81 -4.95 -18.23
C THR A 171 -7.27 -3.63 -17.59
N LEU A 172 -7.77 -3.67 -16.34
CA LEU A 172 -8.15 -2.46 -15.61
C LEU A 172 -6.95 -1.54 -15.34
N PHE A 173 -5.80 -2.09 -14.95
CA PHE A 173 -4.57 -1.32 -14.79
C PHE A 173 -4.08 -0.72 -16.11
N HIS A 174 -4.30 -1.39 -17.25
CA HIS A 174 -4.02 -0.83 -18.57
C HIS A 174 -4.95 0.36 -18.90
N TYR A 175 -6.25 0.25 -18.61
CA TYR A 175 -7.18 1.38 -18.77
C TYR A 175 -6.82 2.55 -17.85
N ALA A 176 -6.51 2.28 -16.59
CA ALA A 176 -6.01 3.26 -15.63
C ALA A 176 -4.77 3.99 -16.13
N HIS A 177 -3.80 3.25 -16.71
CA HIS A 177 -2.60 3.84 -17.28
C HIS A 177 -2.89 4.78 -18.46
N ASN A 178 -3.81 4.42 -19.35
CA ASN A 178 -4.08 5.19 -20.57
C ASN A 178 -5.06 6.35 -20.38
N SER A 179 -6.00 6.24 -19.43
CA SER A 179 -7.13 7.17 -19.29
C SER A 179 -7.19 7.87 -17.93
N GLY A 180 -6.44 7.40 -16.93
CA GLY A 180 -6.55 7.86 -15.56
C GLY A 180 -7.84 7.43 -14.84
N LEU A 181 -8.67 6.58 -15.46
CA LEU A 181 -9.88 6.07 -14.84
C LEU A 181 -9.55 4.99 -13.80
N PRO A 182 -10.16 5.04 -12.60
CA PRO A 182 -9.89 4.07 -11.54
C PRO A 182 -10.32 2.64 -11.93
N PRO A 183 -9.54 1.62 -11.51
CA PRO A 183 -9.83 0.21 -11.75
C PRO A 183 -10.97 -0.32 -10.86
#